data_AF-A0A7J2M7P4-F1
#
_entry.id   AF-A0A7J2M7P4-F1
#
_cell.length_a   1.000
_cell.length_b   1.000
_cell.length_c   1.000
_cell.angle_alpha   90.00
_cell.angle_beta   90.00
_cell.angle_gamma   90.00
#
_symmetry.space_group_name_H-M   'P 1'
#
loop_
_entity.id
_entity.type
_entity.pdbx_description
1 polymer ?
#
loop_
_entity_poly.entity_id
_entity_poly.type
_entity_poly.pdbx_seq_one_letter_code
_entity_poly.pdbx_strand_id
1 'polypeptide(L)' 'MVEIILAMLLFLTLYIFSEDISHFFDGMEDTTDVKPVQSLFWFLAVIFHLLGHWLIALTTYMIVAGIIYLIERRER' A
#
# COMPACT_ATOMS: atom_id res chain seq x y z
N MET A 1 -5.64 23.23 10.89
CA MET A 1 -4.14 23.17 10.81
C MET A 1 -3.62 22.03 11.67
N VAL A 2 -4.02 21.98 12.95
CA VAL A 2 -3.66 20.88 13.85
C VAL A 2 -4.18 19.52 13.34
N GLU A 3 -5.37 19.47 12.72
CA GLU A 3 -5.90 18.20 12.18
C GLU A 3 -5.03 17.63 11.05
N ILE A 4 -4.46 18.50 10.21
CA ILE A 4 -3.58 18.09 9.10
C ILE A 4 -2.29 17.50 9.65
N ILE A 5 -1.71 18.12 10.69
CA ILE A 5 -0.49 17.63 11.32
C ILE A 5 -0.74 16.27 11.98
N LEU A 6 -1.87 16.11 12.68
CA LEU A 6 -2.26 14.83 13.29
C LEU A 6 -2.50 13.75 12.23
N ALA A 7 -3.21 14.06 11.15
CA ALA A 7 -3.42 13.14 10.04
C ALA A 7 -2.10 12.72 9.38
N MET A 8 -1.15 13.64 9.24
CA MET A 8 0.16 13.36 8.68
C MET A 8 0.99 12.46 9.60
N LEU A 9 0.96 12.70 10.92
CA LEU A 9 1.63 11.82 11.89
C LEU A 9 1.01 10.42 11.92
N LEU A 10 -0.32 10.33 11.85
CA LEU A 10 -1.02 9.06 11.75
C LEU A 10 -0.61 8.30 10.48
N PHE A 11 -0.63 8.99 9.33
CA PHE A 11 -0.22 8.42 8.06
C PHE A 11 1.23 7.93 8.10
N LEU A 12 2.15 8.73 8.63
CA LEU A 12 3.56 8.37 8.76
C LEU A 12 3.74 7.12 9.63
N THR A 13 3.01 7.05 10.74
CA THR A 13 3.03 5.89 11.64
C THR A 13 2.53 4.65 10.91
N LEU A 14 1.36 4.72 10.27
CA LEU A 14 0.79 3.61 9.51
C LEU A 14 1.69 3.18 8.35
N TYR A 15 2.39 4.12 7.71
CA TYR A 15 3.34 3.84 6.64
C TYR A 15 4.59 3.12 7.16
N ILE A 16 5.22 3.62 8.23
CA ILE A 16 6.43 3.01 8.81
C ILE A 16 6.15 1.58 9.28
N PHE A 17 5.02 1.36 9.93
CA PHE A 17 4.63 0.04 10.44
C PHE A 17 3.83 -0.80 9.42
N SER A 18 3.70 -0.36 8.18
CA SER A 18 2.83 -1.03 7.20
C SER A 18 3.24 -2.48 6.92
N GLU A 19 4.55 -2.76 6.81
CA GLU A 19 5.08 -4.10 6.58
C GLU A 19 4.85 -5.02 7.79
N ASP A 20 5.14 -4.53 9.01
CA ASP A 20 4.89 -5.27 10.25
C ASP A 20 3.39 -5.59 10.44
N ILE A 21 2.52 -4.62 10.15
CA ILE A 21 1.07 -4.77 10.25
C ILE A 21 0.55 -5.76 9.19
N SER A 22 1.12 -5.73 7.98
CA SER A 22 0.80 -6.69 6.91
C SER A 22 1.11 -8.12 7.37
N HIS A 23 2.33 -8.36 7.87
CA HIS A 23 2.73 -9.67 8.41
C HIS A 23 1.90 -10.11 9.61
N PHE A 24 1.50 -9.17 10.48
CA PHE A 24 0.59 -9.48 11.58
C PHE A 24 -0.75 -10.01 11.07
N PHE A 25 -1.33 -9.40 10.03
CA PHE A 25 -2.59 -9.86 9.48
C PHE A 25 -2.48 -11.20 8.74
N ASP A 26 -1.40 -11.44 8.00
CA ASP A 26 -1.12 -12.76 7.41
C ASP A 26 -1.07 -13.85 8.50
N GLY A 27 -0.39 -13.61 9.62
CA GLY A 27 -0.35 -14.56 10.74
C GLY A 27 -1.71 -14.80 11.42
N MET A 28 -2.60 -13.80 11.39
CA MET A 28 -3.97 -13.93 11.93
C MET A 28 -4.90 -14.69 10.98
N GLU A 29 -4.66 -14.62 9.67
CA GLU A 29 -5.36 -15.45 8.68
C GLU A 29 -5.12 -16.94 8.94
N ASP A 30 -3.85 -17.32 9.15
CA ASP A 30 -3.45 -18.72 9.38
C ASP A 30 -4.00 -19.32 10.67
N THR A 31 -4.30 -18.49 11.68
CA THR A 31 -4.75 -18.94 13.01
C THR A 31 -6.28 -18.93 13.18
N THR A 32 -7.02 -18.42 12.20
CA THR A 32 -8.47 -18.24 12.30
C THR A 32 -9.24 -19.24 11.45
N ASP A 33 -10.06 -20.11 12.04
CA ASP A 33 -10.86 -21.11 11.27
C ASP A 33 -12.13 -20.54 10.61
N VAL A 34 -12.47 -19.27 10.89
CA VAL A 34 -13.69 -18.62 10.42
C VAL A 34 -13.44 -17.94 9.08
N LYS A 35 -13.89 -18.55 7.98
CA LYS A 35 -13.66 -18.07 6.60
C LYS A 35 -13.91 -16.56 6.37
N PRO A 36 -15.03 -15.95 6.81
CA PRO A 36 -15.23 -14.51 6.65
C PRO A 36 -14.14 -13.65 7.32
N VAL A 37 -13.63 -14.10 8.47
CA VAL A 37 -12.62 -13.38 9.24
C VAL A 37 -11.24 -13.58 8.62
N GLN A 38 -10.93 -14.77 8.09
CA GLN A 38 -9.72 -14.99 7.27
C GLN A 38 -9.66 -14.05 6.08
N SER A 39 -10.76 -13.96 5.31
CA SER A 39 -10.82 -13.07 4.15
C SER A 39 -10.66 -11.59 4.53
N LEU A 40 -11.12 -11.19 5.72
CA LEU A 40 -10.90 -9.86 6.25
C LEU A 40 -9.42 -9.62 6.57
N PHE A 41 -8.76 -10.57 7.27
CA PHE A 41 -7.35 -10.46 7.59
C PHE A 41 -6.48 -10.43 6.34
N TRP A 42 -6.73 -11.32 5.38
CA TRP A 42 -6.08 -11.30 4.08
C TRP A 42 -6.24 -9.95 3.37
N PHE A 43 -7.46 -9.42 3.32
CA PHE A 43 -7.74 -8.13 2.69
C PHE A 43 -6.98 -6.98 3.36
N LEU A 44 -6.93 -6.96 4.71
CA LEU A 44 -6.17 -5.96 5.45
C LEU A 44 -4.66 -6.12 5.20
N ALA A 45 -4.14 -7.35 5.20
CA ALA A 45 -2.74 -7.63 4.91
C ALA A 45 -2.33 -7.07 3.55
N VAL A 46 -3.16 -7.27 2.52
CA VAL A 46 -2.95 -6.74 1.16
C VAL A 46 -2.93 -5.21 1.15
N ILE A 47 -3.86 -4.54 1.85
CA ILE A 47 -3.88 -3.08 1.92
C ILE A 47 -2.58 -2.54 2.53
N PHE A 48 -2.15 -3.11 3.65
CA PHE A 48 -0.94 -2.67 4.33
C PHE A 48 0.33 -3.01 3.55
N HIS A 49 0.34 -4.14 2.84
CA HIS A 49 1.42 -4.49 1.91
C HIS A 49 1.54 -3.45 0.79
N LEU A 50 0.42 -3.07 0.17
CA LEU A 50 0.36 -2.03 -0.85
C LEU A 50 0.77 -0.65 -0.30
N LEU A 51 0.38 -0.35 0.94
CA LEU A 51 0.76 0.88 1.61
C LEU A 51 2.28 0.96 1.82
N GLY A 52 2.95 -0.13 2.18
CA GLY A 52 4.42 -0.16 2.33
C GLY A 52 5.16 0.03 1.00
N HIS A 53 4.59 -0.46 -0.10
CA HIS A 53 5.18 -0.39 -1.43
C HIS A 53 4.71 0.83 -2.25
N TRP A 54 4.02 1.81 -1.65
CA TRP A 54 3.46 2.95 -2.39
C TRP A 54 4.51 3.77 -3.16
N LEU A 55 5.73 3.89 -2.62
CA LEU A 55 6.85 4.55 -3.32
C LEU A 55 7.21 3.83 -4.60
N ILE A 56 7.23 2.49 -4.59
CA ILE A 56 7.50 1.65 -5.76
C ILE A 56 6.35 1.75 -6.76
N ALA A 57 5.10 1.75 -6.29
CA ALA A 57 3.94 1.95 -7.15
C ALA A 57 3.98 3.33 -7.84
N LEU A 58 4.33 4.39 -7.10
CA LEU A 58 4.47 5.74 -7.63
C LEU A 58 5.62 5.86 -8.63
N THR A 59 6.80 5.33 -8.31
CA THR A 59 7.94 5.35 -9.25
C THR A 59 7.65 4.54 -10.50
N THR A 60 7.06 3.36 -10.36
CA THR A 60 6.65 2.53 -11.50
C THR A 60 5.64 3.27 -12.38
N TYR A 61 4.62 3.90 -11.78
CA TYR A 61 3.65 4.72 -12.50
C TYR A 61 4.32 5.86 -13.28
N MET A 62 5.25 6.59 -12.64
CA MET A 62 5.99 7.67 -13.29
C MET A 62 6.88 7.19 -14.43
N ILE A 63 7.56 6.05 -14.27
CA ILE A 63 8.40 5.45 -15.31
C ILE A 63 7.55 5.05 -16.52
N VAL A 64 6.45 4.32 -16.28
CA VAL A 64 5.55 3.85 -17.34
C VAL A 64 4.91 5.04 -18.07
N ALA A 65 4.39 6.02 -17.34
CA ALA A 65 3.83 7.23 -17.92
C ALA A 65 4.87 8.02 -18.75
N GLY A 66 6.12 8.09 -18.27
CA GLY A 66 7.23 8.72 -18.98
C GLY A 66 7.58 8.00 -20.29
N ILE A 67 7.60 6.66 -20.29
CA ILE A 67 7.84 5.86 -21.51
C ILE A 67 6.74 6.11 -22.53
N ILE A 68 5.46 6.05 -22.12
CA ILE A 68 4.31 6.30 -23.01
C ILE A 68 4.41 7.70 -23.62
N TYR A 69 4.69 8.72 -22.81
CA TYR A 69 4.85 10.09 -23.28
C TYR A 69 5.99 10.24 -24.31
N LEU A 70 7.13 9.58 -24.09
CA LEU A 70 8.27 9.62 -25.02
C LEU A 70 7.95 8.91 -26.35
N ILE A 71 7.19 7.81 -26.30
CA ILE A 71 6.72 7.11 -27.50
C ILE A 71 5.77 8.01 -28.30
N GLU A 72 4.77 8.61 -27.65
CA GLU A 72 3.83 9.52 -28.32
C GLU A 72 4.55 10.72 -28.95
N ARG A 73 5.58 11.26 -28.27
CA ARG A 73 6.40 12.34 -28.81
C ARG A 73 7.25 11.91 -30.02
N ARG A 74 7.69 10.65 -30.08
CA ARG A 74 8.51 10.14 -31.20
C ARG A 74 7.69 9.93 -32.47
N GLU A 75 6.40 9.64 -32.33
CA GLU A 75 5.48 9.36 -33.44
C GLU A 75 4.87 10.63 -34.05
N ARG A 76 5.05 11.80 -33.43
CA ARG A 76 4.74 13.13 -34.00
C ARG A 76 5.98 13.79 -34.59
#